data_AF-W9YK32-F1
#
_entry.id   AF-W9YK32-F1
#
_cell.length_a   1.000
_cell.length_b   1.000
_cell.length_c   1.000
_cell.angle_alpha   90.00
_cell.angle_beta   90.00
_cell.angle_gamma   90.00
#
_symmetry.space_group_name_H-M   'P 1'
#
loop_
_entity.id
_entity.type
_entity.pdbx_description
1 polymer ?
#
loop_
_entity_poly.entity_id
_entity_poly.type
_entity_poly.pdbx_seq_one_letter_code
_entity_poly.pdbx_strand_id
1 'polypeptide(L)'
;MALSSLHRMTIINGASTQFIPETMVANLMSLSLQRLRQELQETRNLEARLALLHTIKTLCTCEIYSGKADTAWRIHVEGAKALIESTAKHFAKEFATTDAAGNKLQRQQDWLTSRWYFSVEALAALTRRGLSRGQVDIKSDHMQGPRALICHNTRIQEHCCLDLYAGYSSDLNTAFKEIGAIAWERERLEDCKAARTHQWEDTDTASSDETTAVAPDVIAQTLPMTAESMSQHTTILSEIDIEREAFWLEQSIRSMISRDREGLKIPTDVTLSEAEIRQFSACNQAYQYSALIHIYRRVRRLRQDSIEVQECVRKIISAVIGILPVVELSPWALLTTPLFTAG
;
A
#
# COMPACT_ATOMS: atom_id res chain seq x y z
N MET A 1 0.47 25.87 0.28
CA MET A 1 -0.42 26.68 1.14
C MET A 1 -1.44 25.82 1.89
N ALA A 2 -2.23 24.96 1.23
CA ALA A 2 -3.23 24.11 1.92
C ALA A 2 -2.63 23.29 3.09
N LEU A 3 -1.53 22.57 2.86
CA LEU A 3 -0.84 21.78 3.90
C LEU A 3 -0.36 22.64 5.07
N SER A 4 0.21 23.81 4.78
CA SER A 4 0.67 24.76 5.80
C SER A 4 -0.49 25.30 6.65
N SER A 5 -1.63 25.61 6.01
CA SER A 5 -2.84 26.03 6.70
C SER A 5 -3.40 24.91 7.59
N LEU A 6 -3.40 23.66 7.11
CA LEU A 6 -3.81 22.49 7.88
C LEU A 6 -2.91 22.27 9.10
N HIS A 7 -1.59 22.31 8.91
CA HIS A 7 -0.63 22.18 10.00
C HIS A 7 -0.77 23.30 11.04
N ARG A 8 -1.01 24.55 10.60
CA ARG A 8 -1.27 25.65 11.51
C ARG A 8 -2.57 25.43 12.30
N MET A 9 -3.58 24.83 11.69
CA MET A 9 -4.86 24.49 12.35
C MET A 9 -4.66 23.46 13.47
N THR A 10 -3.80 22.45 13.28
CA THR A 10 -3.56 21.43 14.32
C THR A 10 -2.74 21.94 15.50
N ILE A 11 -1.94 23.00 15.33
CA ILE A 11 -1.17 23.64 16.41
C ILE A 11 -2.03 24.64 17.20
N ILE A 12 -2.91 25.39 16.50
CA ILE A 12 -3.73 26.43 17.12
C ILE A 12 -5.02 25.79 17.65
N ASN A 13 -4.94 25.12 18.79
CA ASN A 13 -6.10 24.61 19.55
C ASN A 13 -6.99 25.73 20.17
N GLY A 14 -6.82 26.99 19.78
CA GLY A 14 -7.51 28.16 20.34
C GLY A 14 -8.08 29.06 19.25
N ALA A 15 -9.40 29.01 19.06
CA ALA A 15 -10.12 29.75 18.05
C ALA A 15 -9.94 31.28 18.15
N SER A 16 -9.56 31.91 17.04
CA SER A 16 -9.94 33.29 16.74
C SER A 16 -11.34 33.26 16.13
N THR A 17 -12.26 34.07 16.65
CA THR A 17 -13.68 34.13 16.26
C THR A 17 -13.94 34.66 14.84
N GLN A 18 -12.89 35.04 14.09
CA GLN A 18 -13.00 35.59 12.72
C GLN A 18 -12.38 34.72 11.63
N PHE A 19 -11.62 33.68 11.98
CA PHE A 19 -10.97 32.81 11.01
C PHE A 19 -11.67 31.45 11.03
N ILE A 20 -12.15 30.98 9.87
CA ILE A 20 -12.67 29.62 9.70
C ILE A 20 -11.62 28.81 8.93
N PRO A 21 -10.59 28.26 9.60
CA PRO A 21 -9.46 27.60 8.95
C PRO A 21 -9.87 26.50 7.96
N GLU A 22 -10.97 25.80 8.26
CA GLU A 22 -11.48 24.67 7.48
C GLU A 22 -11.94 25.09 6.08
N THR A 23 -12.60 26.25 5.94
CA THR A 23 -13.05 26.75 4.63
C THR A 23 -11.87 27.24 3.79
N MET A 24 -10.84 27.81 4.41
CA MET A 24 -9.61 28.19 3.71
C MET A 24 -8.84 26.97 3.20
N VAL A 25 -8.69 25.93 4.02
CA VAL A 25 -8.05 24.67 3.60
C VAL A 25 -8.84 24.05 2.43
N ALA A 26 -10.17 23.97 2.53
CA ALA A 26 -11.01 23.43 1.46
C ALA A 26 -10.89 24.23 0.15
N ASN A 27 -10.90 25.57 0.22
CA ASN A 27 -10.75 26.44 -0.95
C ASN A 27 -9.37 26.27 -1.62
N LEU A 28 -8.31 26.20 -0.82
CA LEU A 28 -6.95 25.99 -1.32
C LEU A 28 -6.80 24.60 -1.95
N MET A 29 -7.36 23.55 -1.33
CA MET A 29 -7.37 22.20 -1.90
C MET A 29 -8.12 22.14 -3.23
N SER A 30 -9.32 22.75 -3.30
CA SER A 30 -10.12 22.82 -4.54
C SER A 30 -9.38 23.55 -5.66
N LEU A 31 -8.75 24.68 -5.36
CA LEU A 31 -7.97 25.44 -6.34
C LEU A 31 -6.73 24.65 -6.81
N SER A 32 -6.02 24.00 -5.88
CA SER A 32 -4.88 23.15 -6.22
C SER A 32 -5.28 21.97 -7.11
N LEU A 33 -6.42 21.33 -6.84
CA LEU A 33 -6.97 20.25 -7.68
C LEU A 33 -7.35 20.74 -9.07
N GLN A 34 -8.00 21.91 -9.18
CA GLN A 34 -8.38 22.49 -10.46
C GLN A 34 -7.14 22.79 -11.33
N ARG A 35 -6.12 23.42 -10.73
CA ARG A 35 -4.87 23.74 -11.43
C ARG A 35 -4.08 22.48 -11.80
N LEU A 36 -3.98 21.52 -10.89
CA LEU A 36 -3.35 20.22 -11.18
C LEU A 36 -3.99 19.54 -12.40
N ARG A 37 -5.33 19.50 -12.48
CA ARG A 37 -6.04 18.91 -13.62
C ARG A 37 -5.75 19.62 -14.93
N GLN A 38 -5.66 20.95 -14.90
CA GLN A 38 -5.32 21.75 -16.08
C GLN A 38 -3.87 21.45 -16.53
N GLU A 39 -2.91 21.55 -15.61
CA GLU A 39 -1.49 21.38 -15.93
C GLU A 39 -1.16 19.95 -16.37
N LEU A 40 -1.86 18.93 -15.86
CA LEU A 40 -1.71 17.54 -16.33
C LEU A 40 -1.99 17.37 -17.83
N GLN A 41 -2.84 18.20 -18.42
CA GLN A 41 -3.16 18.15 -19.85
C GLN A 41 -2.16 18.93 -20.71
N GLU A 42 -1.55 19.97 -20.14
CA GLU A 42 -0.70 20.92 -20.87
C GLU A 42 0.79 20.57 -20.79
N THR A 43 1.21 19.85 -19.74
CA THR A 43 2.62 19.65 -19.40
C THR A 43 3.31 18.57 -20.23
N ARG A 44 4.42 18.91 -20.89
CA ARG A 44 5.19 18.00 -21.76
C ARG A 44 6.65 17.75 -21.35
N ASN A 45 7.25 18.62 -20.54
CA ASN A 45 8.66 18.46 -20.11
C ASN A 45 8.77 17.68 -18.79
N LEU A 46 9.97 17.16 -18.49
CA LEU A 46 10.19 16.33 -17.31
C LEU A 46 10.02 17.11 -16.01
N GLU A 47 10.68 18.26 -15.88
CA GLU A 47 10.69 19.08 -14.66
C GLU A 47 9.29 19.45 -14.17
N ALA A 48 8.42 19.92 -15.07
CA ALA A 48 7.05 20.26 -14.71
C ALA A 48 6.24 19.01 -14.31
N ARG A 49 6.48 17.84 -14.91
CA ARG A 49 5.84 16.59 -14.47
C ARG A 49 6.28 16.16 -13.07
N LEU A 50 7.52 16.45 -12.69
CA LEU A 50 7.98 16.24 -11.32
C LEU A 50 7.34 17.23 -10.34
N ALA A 51 7.18 18.49 -10.73
CA ALA A 51 6.44 19.47 -9.94
C ALA A 51 4.97 19.03 -9.72
N LEU A 52 4.33 18.44 -10.73
CA LEU A 52 2.99 17.84 -10.60
C LEU A 52 3.00 16.66 -9.62
N LEU A 53 4.02 15.78 -9.67
CA LEU A 53 4.17 14.69 -8.70
C LEU A 53 4.32 15.21 -7.26
N HIS A 54 5.11 16.25 -7.03
CA HIS A 54 5.21 16.90 -5.71
C HIS A 54 3.88 17.50 -5.25
N THR A 55 3.11 18.08 -6.17
CA THR A 55 1.78 18.60 -5.88
C THR A 55 0.83 17.47 -5.47
N ILE A 56 0.83 16.35 -6.21
CA ILE A 56 0.03 15.16 -5.88
C ILE A 56 0.41 14.61 -4.49
N LYS A 57 1.71 14.47 -4.20
CA LYS A 57 2.21 14.05 -2.88
C LYS A 57 1.70 14.97 -1.77
N THR A 58 1.75 16.29 -2.00
CA THR A 58 1.29 17.30 -1.03
C THR A 58 -0.21 17.19 -0.78
N LEU A 59 -1.02 17.06 -1.84
CA LEU A 59 -2.47 16.88 -1.71
C LEU A 59 -2.83 15.57 -0.98
N CYS A 60 -2.16 14.46 -1.34
CA CYS A 60 -2.32 13.19 -0.64
C CYS A 60 -2.04 13.33 0.86
N THR A 61 -0.94 14.02 1.19
CA THR A 61 -0.53 14.29 2.57
C THR A 61 -1.57 15.15 3.31
N CYS A 62 -2.11 16.19 2.67
CA CYS A 62 -3.19 17.00 3.23
C CYS A 62 -4.41 16.14 3.56
N GLU A 63 -4.85 15.27 2.64
CA GLU A 63 -6.03 14.43 2.83
C GLU A 63 -5.83 13.44 3.98
N ILE A 64 -4.67 12.78 4.06
CA ILE A 64 -4.34 11.85 5.15
C ILE A 64 -4.37 12.56 6.51
N TYR A 65 -3.76 13.75 6.62
CA TYR A 65 -3.66 14.48 7.89
C TYR A 65 -4.89 15.35 8.20
N SER A 66 -5.84 15.48 7.29
CA SER A 66 -7.06 16.28 7.49
C SER A 66 -7.98 15.71 8.58
N GLY A 67 -7.76 14.45 9.00
CA GLY A 67 -8.66 13.71 9.89
C GLY A 67 -9.94 13.22 9.20
N LYS A 68 -10.18 13.61 7.93
CA LYS A 68 -11.31 13.17 7.11
C LYS A 68 -10.91 12.03 6.16
N ALA A 69 -9.94 11.20 6.57
CA ALA A 69 -9.30 10.19 5.72
C ALA A 69 -10.30 9.13 5.20
N ASP A 70 -10.98 9.46 4.11
CA ASP A 70 -11.87 8.62 3.34
C ASP A 70 -11.10 7.91 2.22
N THR A 71 -11.70 7.70 1.05
CA THR A 71 -11.02 7.14 -0.13
C THR A 71 -10.32 8.20 -0.98
N ALA A 72 -10.46 9.50 -0.71
CA ALA A 72 -9.96 10.58 -1.55
C ALA A 72 -8.43 10.58 -1.68
N TRP A 73 -7.70 10.28 -0.60
CA TRP A 73 -6.24 10.19 -0.66
C TRP A 73 -5.74 9.10 -1.63
N ARG A 74 -6.52 8.04 -1.87
CA ARG A 74 -6.17 6.98 -2.83
C ARG A 74 -6.19 7.49 -4.25
N ILE A 75 -7.08 8.42 -4.58
CA ILE A 75 -7.13 9.04 -5.91
C ILE A 75 -5.80 9.73 -6.21
N HIS A 76 -5.16 10.33 -5.19
CA HIS A 76 -3.85 10.93 -5.34
C HIS A 76 -2.74 9.88 -5.54
N VAL A 77 -2.79 8.75 -4.82
CA VAL A 77 -1.82 7.65 -5.01
C VAL A 77 -1.94 7.04 -6.41
N GLU A 78 -3.15 6.78 -6.90
CA GLU A 78 -3.39 6.29 -8.26
C GLU A 78 -2.98 7.34 -9.33
N GLY A 79 -3.26 8.62 -9.08
CA GLY A 79 -2.81 9.71 -9.93
C GLY A 79 -1.29 9.80 -10.00
N ALA A 80 -0.59 9.59 -8.88
CA ALA A 80 0.87 9.52 -8.84
C ALA A 80 1.40 8.33 -9.64
N LYS A 81 0.81 7.13 -9.49
CA LYS A 81 1.15 5.95 -10.29
C LYS A 81 1.07 6.23 -11.78
N ALA A 82 -0.08 6.71 -12.24
CA ALA A 82 -0.31 7.00 -13.65
C ALA A 82 0.68 8.05 -14.18
N LEU A 83 1.00 9.07 -13.38
CA LEU A 83 1.97 10.10 -13.75
C LEU A 83 3.41 9.56 -13.79
N ILE A 84 3.82 8.73 -12.83
CA ILE A 84 5.14 8.06 -12.82
C ILE A 84 5.29 7.17 -14.06
N GLU A 85 4.32 6.29 -14.32
CA GLU A 85 4.37 5.36 -15.45
C GLU A 85 4.38 6.08 -16.80
N SER A 86 3.54 7.10 -16.96
CA SER A 86 3.49 7.88 -18.19
C SER A 86 4.76 8.72 -18.38
N THR A 87 5.36 9.23 -17.30
CA THR A 87 6.65 9.95 -17.37
C THR A 87 7.77 8.99 -17.78
N ALA A 88 7.87 7.83 -17.15
CA ALA A 88 8.86 6.81 -17.49
C ALA A 88 8.75 6.40 -18.96
N LYS A 89 7.53 6.19 -19.49
CA LYS A 89 7.30 5.87 -20.91
C LYS A 89 7.71 7.01 -21.85
N HIS A 90 7.36 8.25 -21.50
CA HIS A 90 7.61 9.43 -22.34
C HIS A 90 9.11 9.74 -22.47
N PHE A 91 9.87 9.55 -21.38
CA PHE A 91 11.30 9.87 -21.32
C PHE A 91 12.20 8.64 -21.39
N ALA A 92 11.66 7.44 -21.66
CA ALA A 92 12.41 6.18 -21.71
C ALA A 92 13.66 6.24 -22.62
N LYS A 93 13.56 6.92 -23.77
CA LYS A 93 14.67 7.09 -24.70
C LYS A 93 15.74 8.05 -24.17
N GLU A 94 15.35 9.15 -23.53
CA GLU A 94 16.30 10.10 -22.91
C GLU A 94 17.06 9.48 -21.74
N PHE A 95 16.39 8.65 -20.94
CA PHE A 95 17.03 7.90 -19.85
C PHE A 95 17.98 6.80 -20.34
N ALA A 96 17.78 6.26 -21.55
CA ALA A 96 18.63 5.22 -22.12
C ALA A 96 19.90 5.77 -22.78
N THR A 97 19.92 7.05 -23.17
CA THR A 97 21.01 7.65 -23.97
C THR A 97 21.94 8.56 -23.19
N THR A 98 21.64 8.90 -21.93
CA THR A 98 22.47 9.82 -21.14
C THR A 98 23.53 9.11 -20.28
N ASP A 99 24.75 9.64 -20.37
CA ASP A 99 25.89 9.31 -19.54
C ASP A 99 25.72 9.77 -18.08
N ALA A 100 26.30 9.00 -17.16
CA ALA A 100 25.95 8.97 -15.74
C ALA A 100 26.21 10.28 -14.94
N ALA A 101 26.79 11.33 -15.53
CA ALA A 101 27.25 12.52 -14.81
C ALA A 101 26.27 13.71 -14.85
N GLY A 102 25.55 13.94 -15.96
CA GLY A 102 24.77 15.18 -16.17
C GLY A 102 23.46 15.28 -15.38
N ASN A 103 22.82 14.13 -15.08
CA ASN A 103 21.46 14.07 -14.51
C ASN A 103 21.42 13.67 -13.01
N LYS A 104 22.43 14.02 -12.20
CA LYS A 104 22.49 13.57 -10.80
C LYS A 104 21.41 14.24 -9.91
N LEU A 105 21.13 15.53 -10.12
CA LEU A 105 20.15 16.29 -9.33
C LEU A 105 18.69 15.97 -9.73
N GLN A 106 18.41 15.82 -11.03
CA GLN A 106 17.09 15.43 -11.54
C GLN A 106 16.71 14.00 -11.06
N ARG A 107 17.65 13.04 -11.15
CA ARG A 107 17.46 11.68 -10.59
C ARG A 107 17.20 11.69 -9.08
N GLN A 108 17.76 12.64 -8.34
CA GLN A 108 17.52 12.76 -6.89
C GLN A 108 16.13 13.32 -6.54
N GLN A 109 15.51 14.13 -7.41
CA GLN A 109 14.12 14.60 -7.23
C GLN A 109 13.10 13.53 -7.66
N ASP A 110 13.37 12.81 -8.75
CA ASP A 110 12.62 11.61 -9.19
C ASP A 110 12.60 10.53 -8.10
N TRP A 111 13.73 10.37 -7.42
CA TRP A 111 13.98 9.39 -6.39
C TRP A 111 13.05 9.53 -5.18
N LEU A 112 12.91 10.73 -4.63
CA LEU A 112 12.17 10.91 -3.38
C LEU A 112 10.67 10.68 -3.56
N THR A 113 10.12 11.12 -4.70
CA THR A 113 8.69 10.99 -4.96
C THR A 113 8.32 9.56 -5.35
N SER A 114 9.17 8.87 -6.09
CA SER A 114 8.98 7.44 -6.39
C SER A 114 9.04 6.59 -5.13
N ARG A 115 10.00 6.84 -4.23
CA ARG A 115 10.09 6.14 -2.92
C ARG A 115 8.92 6.41 -2.02
N TRP A 116 8.44 7.66 -1.99
CA TRP A 116 7.18 8.00 -1.32
C TRP A 116 6.01 7.17 -1.85
N TYR A 117 5.83 7.14 -3.17
CA TYR A 117 4.76 6.37 -3.78
C TYR A 117 4.88 4.87 -3.43
N PHE A 118 6.05 4.26 -3.61
CA PHE A 118 6.23 2.84 -3.32
C PHE A 118 5.95 2.49 -1.87
N SER A 119 6.41 3.32 -0.93
CA SER A 119 6.16 3.12 0.49
C SER A 119 4.69 3.30 0.84
N VAL A 120 4.06 4.40 0.40
CA VAL A 120 2.63 4.65 0.69
C VAL A 120 1.74 3.59 0.06
N GLU A 121 2.00 3.16 -1.17
CA GLU A 121 1.26 2.08 -1.83
C GLU A 121 1.42 0.74 -1.08
N ALA A 122 2.64 0.40 -0.68
CA ALA A 122 2.91 -0.83 0.06
C ALA A 122 2.21 -0.84 1.43
N LEU A 123 2.30 0.25 2.18
CA LEU A 123 1.62 0.38 3.47
C LEU A 123 0.10 0.45 3.31
N ALA A 124 -0.40 1.07 2.24
CA ALA A 124 -1.82 1.07 1.90
C ALA A 124 -2.36 -0.36 1.74
N ALA A 125 -1.61 -1.24 1.07
CA ALA A 125 -1.97 -2.65 0.88
C ALA A 125 -2.14 -3.41 2.21
N LEU A 126 -1.45 -2.98 3.27
CA LEU A 126 -1.61 -3.54 4.62
C LEU A 126 -2.88 -3.07 5.35
N THR A 127 -3.72 -2.25 4.72
CA THR A 127 -5.02 -1.85 5.28
C THR A 127 -6.15 -2.70 4.69
N ARG A 128 -7.31 -2.76 5.37
CA ARG A 128 -8.51 -3.45 4.84
C ARG A 128 -9.05 -2.85 3.55
N ARG A 129 -8.73 -1.58 3.29
CA ARG A 129 -9.12 -0.85 2.07
C ARG A 129 -7.98 -0.86 1.03
N GLY A 130 -7.01 -1.75 1.19
CA GLY A 130 -5.65 -1.60 0.66
C GLY A 130 -5.41 -1.96 -0.79
N LEU A 131 -6.31 -2.72 -1.40
CA LEU A 131 -6.24 -3.08 -2.81
C LEU A 131 -7.53 -2.64 -3.49
N SER A 132 -7.41 -1.75 -4.46
CA SER A 132 -8.54 -1.40 -5.31
C SER A 132 -8.96 -2.66 -6.08
N ARG A 133 -10.26 -2.93 -6.14
CA ARG A 133 -10.85 -4.02 -6.95
C ARG A 133 -10.30 -3.92 -8.37
N GLY A 134 -9.49 -4.90 -8.79
CA GLY A 134 -8.84 -4.93 -10.12
C GLY A 134 -7.31 -4.70 -10.13
N GLN A 135 -6.65 -4.41 -9.00
CA GLN A 135 -5.18 -4.38 -8.93
C GLN A 135 -4.52 -5.77 -8.89
N VAL A 136 -5.32 -6.82 -8.72
CA VAL A 136 -4.91 -8.21 -9.01
C VAL A 136 -5.30 -8.51 -10.45
N ASP A 137 -4.68 -7.82 -11.41
CA ASP A 137 -4.83 -8.16 -12.81
C ASP A 137 -3.97 -9.40 -13.04
N ILE A 138 -4.59 -10.59 -12.99
CA ILE A 138 -4.00 -11.94 -13.15
C ILE A 138 -3.44 -12.14 -14.58
N LYS A 139 -3.10 -11.08 -15.32
CA LYS A 139 -2.90 -11.13 -16.78
C LYS A 139 -1.62 -10.50 -17.31
N SER A 140 -0.57 -10.31 -16.49
CA SER A 140 0.79 -10.16 -17.03
C SER A 140 1.78 -11.10 -16.34
N ASP A 141 2.12 -12.15 -17.08
CA ASP A 141 3.29 -13.02 -16.95
C ASP A 141 3.56 -13.67 -15.59
N HIS A 142 3.00 -14.87 -15.37
CA HIS A 142 3.55 -16.05 -14.65
C HIS A 142 4.39 -15.90 -13.35
N MET A 143 4.50 -14.73 -12.73
CA MET A 143 5.44 -14.42 -11.64
C MET A 143 4.89 -13.37 -10.65
N GLN A 144 3.63 -13.47 -10.26
CA GLN A 144 3.01 -12.60 -9.22
C GLN A 144 2.39 -13.40 -8.08
N GLY A 145 3.06 -14.48 -7.68
CA GLY A 145 2.86 -15.14 -6.38
C GLY A 145 4.16 -15.13 -5.57
N PRO A 146 4.17 -15.52 -4.29
CA PRO A 146 5.33 -15.62 -3.40
C PRO A 146 6.46 -16.51 -3.96
N ARG A 147 6.15 -17.42 -4.88
CA ARG A 147 7.17 -18.15 -5.66
C ARG A 147 8.02 -17.20 -6.51
N ALA A 148 7.42 -16.14 -7.03
CA ALA A 148 8.13 -15.04 -7.65
C ALA A 148 9.00 -14.33 -6.63
N LEU A 149 8.58 -14.04 -5.38
CA LEU A 149 9.47 -13.49 -4.35
C LEU A 149 10.65 -14.41 -4.04
N ILE A 150 10.48 -15.73 -4.01
CA ILE A 150 11.58 -16.67 -3.74
C ILE A 150 12.57 -16.71 -4.90
N CYS A 151 12.08 -16.78 -6.15
CA CYS A 151 12.92 -16.74 -7.35
C CYS A 151 13.52 -15.34 -7.62
N HIS A 152 12.79 -14.29 -7.27
CA HIS A 152 13.28 -12.92 -7.26
C HIS A 152 14.19 -12.68 -6.06
N ASN A 153 14.13 -13.41 -4.93
CA ASN A 153 14.99 -13.15 -3.77
C ASN A 153 16.46 -13.23 -4.17
N THR A 154 16.80 -14.16 -5.07
CA THR A 154 18.14 -14.31 -5.65
C THR A 154 18.56 -13.11 -6.52
N ARG A 155 17.64 -12.48 -7.27
CA ARG A 155 17.90 -11.28 -8.11
C ARG A 155 17.69 -9.94 -7.38
N ILE A 156 16.79 -9.89 -6.39
CA ILE A 156 16.47 -8.74 -5.54
C ILE A 156 17.55 -8.59 -4.48
N GLN A 157 18.17 -9.67 -3.96
CA GLN A 157 19.35 -9.55 -3.08
C GLN A 157 20.44 -8.68 -3.71
N GLU A 158 20.62 -8.75 -5.04
CA GLU A 158 21.59 -7.94 -5.77
C GLU A 158 21.24 -6.44 -5.80
N HIS A 159 19.98 -6.06 -5.55
CA HIS A 159 19.50 -4.68 -5.69
C HIS A 159 18.71 -4.11 -4.49
N CYS A 160 18.40 -4.90 -3.46
CA CYS A 160 17.74 -4.40 -2.26
C CYS A 160 18.70 -3.52 -1.47
N CYS A 161 18.25 -2.33 -1.10
CA CYS A 161 19.01 -1.41 -0.27
C CYS A 161 18.09 -0.74 0.74
N LEU A 162 18.68 -0.12 1.75
CA LEU A 162 17.97 0.68 2.73
C LEU A 162 17.23 1.83 2.03
N ASP A 163 15.91 1.85 2.19
CA ASP A 163 15.11 3.01 1.83
C ASP A 163 15.10 4.02 2.99
N LEU A 164 16.00 5.01 2.99
CA LEU A 164 15.99 6.14 3.94
C LEU A 164 14.67 6.90 4.04
N TYR A 165 13.86 6.94 2.97
CA TYR A 165 12.57 7.61 3.00
C TYR A 165 11.57 6.79 3.83
N ALA A 166 11.57 5.47 3.62
CA ALA A 166 10.63 4.55 4.25
C ALA A 166 11.11 4.03 5.62
N GLY A 167 12.42 3.99 5.85
CA GLY A 167 13.07 3.48 7.06
C GLY A 167 13.31 1.98 7.06
N TYR A 168 13.13 1.31 5.93
CA TYR A 168 13.25 -0.15 5.79
C TYR A 168 13.79 -0.54 4.40
N SER A 169 14.16 -1.81 4.22
CA SER A 169 14.72 -2.31 2.96
C SER A 169 13.70 -2.27 1.81
N SER A 170 14.11 -1.84 0.63
CA SER A 170 13.20 -1.56 -0.49
C SER A 170 12.33 -2.75 -0.93
N ASP A 171 12.82 -3.98 -0.73
CA ASP A 171 12.14 -5.24 -1.03
C ASP A 171 10.96 -5.54 -0.09
N LEU A 172 10.92 -4.92 1.09
CA LEU A 172 9.79 -5.02 2.01
C LEU A 172 8.51 -4.40 1.43
N ASN A 173 8.63 -3.42 0.51
CA ASN A 173 7.46 -2.88 -0.21
C ASN A 173 6.71 -3.96 -0.99
N THR A 174 7.44 -4.85 -1.66
CA THR A 174 6.83 -5.96 -2.41
C THR A 174 6.17 -6.94 -1.46
N ALA A 175 6.86 -7.30 -0.37
CA ALA A 175 6.30 -8.20 0.64
C ALA A 175 4.99 -7.64 1.24
N PHE A 176 4.93 -6.34 1.56
CA PHE A 176 3.71 -5.73 2.09
C PHE A 176 2.54 -5.77 1.11
N LYS A 177 2.78 -5.56 -0.19
CA LYS A 177 1.73 -5.68 -1.22
C LYS A 177 1.20 -7.11 -1.32
N GLU A 178 2.08 -8.11 -1.29
CA GLU A 178 1.67 -9.51 -1.34
C GLU A 178 0.92 -9.94 -0.08
N ILE A 179 1.40 -9.54 1.11
CA ILE A 179 0.68 -9.75 2.37
C ILE A 179 -0.72 -9.13 2.29
N GLY A 180 -0.85 -7.92 1.74
CA GLY A 180 -2.13 -7.26 1.50
C GLY A 180 -3.05 -8.06 0.58
N ALA A 181 -2.52 -8.58 -0.54
CA ALA A 181 -3.27 -9.37 -1.52
C ALA A 181 -3.80 -10.68 -0.93
N ILE A 182 -2.95 -11.42 -0.22
CA ILE A 182 -3.36 -12.66 0.40
C ILE A 182 -4.33 -12.40 1.56
N ALA A 183 -4.14 -11.34 2.35
CA ALA A 183 -5.08 -10.95 3.39
C ALA A 183 -6.47 -10.58 2.83
N TRP A 184 -6.51 -10.00 1.63
CA TRP A 184 -7.76 -9.70 0.93
C TRP A 184 -8.47 -10.98 0.45
N GLU A 185 -7.75 -11.93 -0.14
CA GLU A 185 -8.31 -13.23 -0.52
C GLU A 185 -8.81 -14.02 0.70
N ARG A 186 -8.11 -13.92 1.83
CA ARG A 186 -8.56 -14.47 3.11
C ARG A 186 -9.89 -13.85 3.55
N GLU A 187 -10.06 -12.55 3.45
CA GLU A 187 -11.33 -11.88 3.81
C GLU A 187 -12.47 -12.32 2.88
N ARG A 188 -12.24 -12.35 1.57
CA ARG A 188 -13.22 -12.85 0.58
C ARG A 188 -13.66 -14.29 0.84
N LEU A 189 -12.71 -15.16 1.19
CA LEU A 189 -13.01 -16.56 1.49
C LEU A 189 -13.92 -16.68 2.72
N GLU A 190 -13.66 -15.91 3.77
CA GLU A 190 -14.50 -15.89 4.97
C GLU A 190 -15.89 -15.30 4.69
N ASP A 191 -15.99 -14.23 3.91
CA ASP A 191 -17.28 -13.66 3.50
C ASP A 191 -18.11 -14.68 2.70
N CYS A 192 -17.47 -15.45 1.81
CA CYS A 192 -18.14 -16.53 1.09
C CYS A 192 -18.57 -17.69 2.00
N LYS A 193 -17.79 -18.05 3.02
CA LYS A 193 -18.17 -19.06 4.01
C LYS A 193 -19.37 -18.58 4.85
N ALA A 194 -19.36 -17.32 5.28
CA ALA A 194 -20.45 -16.71 6.05
C ALA A 194 -21.75 -16.65 5.23
N ALA A 195 -21.69 -16.21 3.97
CA ALA A 195 -22.85 -16.16 3.08
C ALA A 195 -23.50 -17.53 2.86
N ARG A 196 -22.70 -18.60 2.74
CA ARG A 196 -23.23 -19.98 2.63
C ARG A 196 -23.89 -20.47 3.91
N THR A 197 -23.41 -20.02 5.06
CA THR A 197 -23.97 -20.43 6.36
C THR A 197 -25.37 -19.82 6.56
N HIS A 198 -25.55 -18.55 6.20
CA HIS A 198 -26.87 -17.89 6.26
C HIS A 198 -27.89 -18.45 5.25
N GLN A 199 -27.44 -18.92 4.09
CA GLN A 199 -28.34 -19.49 3.08
C GLN A 199 -29.00 -20.81 3.52
N TRP A 200 -28.37 -21.56 4.44
CA TRP A 200 -28.93 -22.80 4.98
C TRP A 200 -29.99 -22.55 6.06
N GLU A 201 -29.89 -21.44 6.80
CA GLU A 201 -30.86 -21.09 7.85
C GLU A 201 -32.21 -20.59 7.27
N ASP A 202 -32.21 -19.98 6.08
CA ASP A 202 -33.44 -19.52 5.41
C ASP A 202 -34.21 -20.62 4.67
N THR A 203 -33.55 -21.75 4.33
CA THR A 203 -34.20 -22.86 3.61
C THR A 203 -35.02 -23.80 4.51
N ASP A 204 -34.84 -23.73 5.83
CA ASP A 204 -35.55 -24.60 6.78
C ASP A 204 -36.92 -24.04 7.24
N THR A 205 -37.33 -22.86 6.76
CA THR A 205 -38.64 -22.25 7.10
C THR A 205 -39.71 -22.30 6.00
N ALA A 206 -39.45 -22.93 4.86
CA ALA A 206 -40.44 -23.05 3.77
C ALA A 206 -40.86 -24.50 3.50
N SER A 207 -41.66 -25.07 4.40
CA SER A 207 -42.59 -26.15 4.02
C SER A 207 -43.88 -26.10 4.85
N SER A 208 -44.96 -25.58 4.28
CA SER A 208 -46.31 -26.16 4.36
C SER A 208 -47.26 -25.38 3.45
N ASP A 209 -47.99 -26.15 2.62
CA ASP A 209 -49.18 -25.81 1.83
C ASP A 209 -48.95 -24.87 0.61
N GLU A 210 -49.51 -25.10 -0.58
CA GLU A 210 -50.73 -25.82 -0.94
C GLU A 210 -50.70 -26.23 -2.42
N THR A 211 -51.57 -27.18 -2.76
CA THR A 211 -51.70 -27.86 -4.06
C THR A 211 -52.60 -27.07 -5.00
N THR A 212 -52.25 -26.88 -6.28
CA THR A 212 -53.20 -27.04 -7.43
C THR A 212 -52.50 -26.94 -8.79
N ALA A 213 -52.91 -27.83 -9.69
CA ALA A 213 -52.45 -27.95 -11.06
C ALA A 213 -53.39 -27.23 -12.04
N VAL A 214 -52.84 -26.56 -13.06
CA VAL A 214 -53.47 -26.35 -14.38
C VAL A 214 -52.36 -26.30 -15.45
N ALA A 215 -52.59 -27.01 -16.57
CA ALA A 215 -51.68 -27.19 -17.69
C ALA A 215 -51.97 -26.17 -18.85
N PRO A 216 -51.44 -26.33 -20.08
CA PRO A 216 -50.49 -25.40 -20.69
C PRO A 216 -51.05 -24.65 -21.92
N ASP A 217 -50.52 -23.46 -22.20
CA ASP A 217 -50.22 -22.92 -23.54
C ASP A 217 -50.01 -21.40 -23.46
N VAL A 218 -48.94 -20.91 -24.08
CA VAL A 218 -48.96 -19.90 -25.14
C VAL A 218 -47.52 -19.54 -25.52
N ILE A 219 -47.33 -19.53 -26.83
CA ILE A 219 -46.11 -19.38 -27.58
C ILE A 219 -45.48 -17.99 -27.40
N ALA A 220 -44.18 -18.06 -27.13
CA ALA A 220 -43.12 -17.06 -27.28
C ALA A 220 -43.38 -15.90 -28.26
N GLN A 221 -43.12 -14.68 -27.77
CA GLN A 221 -42.60 -13.57 -28.58
C GLN A 221 -41.89 -12.55 -27.65
N THR A 222 -40.56 -12.68 -27.50
CA THR A 222 -39.65 -11.51 -27.48
C THR A 222 -38.22 -11.95 -27.78
N LEU A 223 -37.61 -11.25 -28.73
CA LEU A 223 -36.24 -11.39 -29.25
C LEU A 223 -35.15 -11.07 -28.21
N PRO A 224 -33.88 -11.47 -28.46
CA PRO A 224 -32.84 -11.57 -27.45
C PRO A 224 -32.14 -10.24 -27.19
N MET A 225 -31.93 -9.90 -25.92
CA MET A 225 -30.84 -9.01 -25.53
C MET A 225 -29.65 -9.84 -25.11
N THR A 226 -28.57 -9.64 -25.85
CA THR A 226 -27.24 -10.25 -25.76
C THR A 226 -26.74 -10.39 -24.33
N ALA A 227 -26.59 -11.64 -23.87
CA ALA A 227 -25.79 -12.01 -22.71
C ALA A 227 -24.29 -11.93 -23.04
N GLU A 228 -23.82 -10.73 -23.36
CA GLU A 228 -22.39 -10.40 -23.39
C GLU A 228 -22.14 -9.28 -22.39
N SER A 229 -22.18 -9.64 -21.11
CA SER A 229 -21.62 -8.83 -20.03
C SER A 229 -20.72 -9.74 -19.18
N MET A 230 -19.50 -9.91 -19.68
CA MET A 230 -18.27 -10.26 -18.98
C MET A 230 -18.40 -10.53 -17.46
N SER A 231 -18.86 -11.72 -17.09
CA SER A 231 -18.57 -12.27 -15.76
C SER A 231 -17.12 -12.78 -15.79
N GLN A 232 -16.18 -11.90 -15.45
CA GLN A 232 -14.84 -12.35 -15.08
C GLN A 232 -14.97 -13.15 -13.78
N HIS A 233 -15.06 -14.48 -13.90
CA HIS A 233 -14.96 -15.39 -12.76
C HIS A 233 -13.55 -15.28 -12.17
N THR A 234 -13.34 -14.35 -11.25
CA THR A 234 -12.14 -14.31 -10.41
C THR A 234 -12.28 -15.37 -9.31
N THR A 235 -11.77 -16.57 -9.57
CA THR A 235 -11.74 -17.68 -8.61
C THR A 235 -11.09 -17.26 -7.30
N ILE A 236 -11.80 -17.41 -6.17
CA ILE A 236 -11.28 -17.15 -4.82
C ILE A 236 -10.24 -18.23 -4.48
N LEU A 237 -9.12 -17.85 -3.85
CA LEU A 237 -8.11 -18.81 -3.41
C LEU A 237 -8.66 -19.79 -2.36
N SER A 238 -8.22 -21.04 -2.43
CA SER A 238 -8.60 -22.05 -1.43
C SER A 238 -7.88 -21.79 -0.10
N GLU A 239 -8.42 -22.34 0.99
CA GLU A 239 -7.78 -22.32 2.31
C GLU A 239 -6.33 -22.83 2.27
N ILE A 240 -6.10 -23.92 1.53
CA ILE A 240 -4.80 -24.57 1.39
C ILE A 240 -3.82 -23.67 0.62
N ASP A 241 -4.30 -22.99 -0.42
CA ASP A 241 -3.47 -22.05 -1.17
C ASP A 241 -3.09 -20.86 -0.29
N ILE A 242 -4.05 -20.26 0.43
CA ILE A 242 -3.76 -19.13 1.32
C ILE A 242 -2.73 -19.51 2.40
N GLU A 243 -2.85 -20.68 3.03
CA GLU A 243 -1.88 -21.14 4.03
C GLU A 243 -0.49 -21.42 3.44
N ARG A 244 -0.43 -21.98 2.23
CA ARG A 244 0.84 -22.17 1.51
C ARG A 244 1.51 -20.83 1.22
N GLU A 245 0.74 -19.85 0.76
CA GLU A 245 1.24 -18.51 0.44
C GLU A 245 1.71 -17.78 1.71
N ALA A 246 0.98 -17.92 2.81
CA ALA A 246 1.37 -17.41 4.12
C ALA A 246 2.69 -18.02 4.62
N PHE A 247 2.90 -19.32 4.42
CA PHE A 247 4.16 -20.00 4.74
C PHE A 247 5.34 -19.39 3.96
N TRP A 248 5.19 -19.20 2.65
CA TRP A 248 6.27 -18.64 1.84
C TRP A 248 6.56 -17.18 2.15
N LEU A 249 5.53 -16.36 2.39
CA LEU A 249 5.69 -14.97 2.81
C LEU A 249 6.42 -14.89 4.15
N GLU A 250 6.06 -15.73 5.13
CA GLU A 250 6.78 -15.79 6.40
C GLU A 250 8.25 -16.14 6.20
N GLN A 251 8.56 -17.15 5.40
CA GLN A 251 9.95 -17.54 5.14
C GLN A 251 10.74 -16.44 4.43
N SER A 252 10.10 -15.72 3.50
CA SER A 252 10.70 -14.57 2.83
C SER A 252 11.07 -13.47 3.83
N ILE A 253 10.15 -13.09 4.71
CA ILE A 253 10.42 -12.08 5.76
C ILE A 253 11.51 -12.56 6.72
N ARG A 254 11.49 -13.83 7.13
CA ARG A 254 12.54 -14.39 8.00
C ARG A 254 13.92 -14.38 7.33
N SER A 255 13.97 -14.62 6.02
CA SER A 255 15.20 -14.49 5.24
C SER A 255 15.70 -13.05 5.21
N MET A 256 14.81 -12.05 5.02
CA MET A 256 15.16 -10.63 5.10
C MET A 256 15.71 -10.25 6.49
N ILE A 257 15.07 -10.72 7.57
CA ILE A 257 15.55 -10.49 8.95
C ILE A 257 16.95 -11.08 9.15
N SER A 258 17.18 -12.31 8.66
CA SER A 258 18.49 -12.96 8.77
C SER A 258 19.56 -12.20 7.99
N ARG A 259 19.26 -11.82 6.75
CA ARG A 259 20.16 -11.05 5.88
C ARG A 259 20.54 -9.71 6.52
N ASP A 260 19.55 -8.95 6.98
CA ASP A 260 19.77 -7.59 7.47
C ASP A 260 20.43 -7.55 8.85
N ARG A 261 20.48 -8.69 9.56
CA ARG A 261 21.25 -8.83 10.81
C ARG A 261 22.75 -8.73 10.59
N GLU A 262 23.24 -9.12 9.41
CA GLU A 262 24.67 -9.03 9.05
C GLU A 262 25.07 -7.61 8.63
N GLY A 263 24.09 -6.76 8.33
CA GLY A 263 24.29 -5.35 7.98
C GLY A 263 23.34 -4.92 6.87
N LEU A 264 22.81 -3.69 6.98
CA LEU A 264 22.00 -3.11 5.93
C LEU A 264 22.85 -2.73 4.72
N LYS A 265 22.35 -3.07 3.53
CA LYS A 265 22.93 -2.59 2.28
C LYS A 265 22.57 -1.11 2.07
N ILE A 266 23.56 -0.24 2.16
CA ILE A 266 23.39 1.21 2.00
C ILE A 266 23.59 1.59 0.53
N PRO A 267 22.75 2.47 -0.05
CA PRO A 267 22.99 3.02 -1.38
C PRO A 267 24.37 3.69 -1.50
N THR A 268 25.04 3.56 -2.64
CA THR A 268 26.42 4.04 -2.84
C THR A 268 26.56 5.57 -2.80
N ASP A 269 25.46 6.28 -3.00
CA ASP A 269 25.37 7.75 -2.98
C ASP A 269 25.05 8.31 -1.59
N VAL A 270 24.89 7.44 -0.59
CA VAL A 270 24.55 7.79 0.79
C VAL A 270 25.72 7.46 1.70
N THR A 271 26.05 8.40 2.58
CA THR A 271 26.97 8.18 3.71
C THR A 271 26.19 8.35 5.01
N LEU A 272 26.29 7.35 5.90
CA LEU A 272 25.67 7.36 7.22
C LEU A 272 26.74 7.10 8.26
N SER A 273 26.64 7.78 9.40
CA SER A 273 27.39 7.44 10.61
C SER A 273 26.96 6.07 11.14
N GLU A 274 27.83 5.45 11.95
CA GLU A 274 27.46 4.18 12.62
C GLU A 274 26.21 4.32 13.50
N ALA A 275 25.99 5.50 14.09
CA ALA A 275 24.81 5.77 14.90
C ALA A 275 23.53 5.78 14.07
N GLU A 276 23.55 6.42 12.89
CA GLU A 276 22.43 6.40 11.95
C GLU A 276 22.18 4.99 11.41
N ILE A 277 23.24 4.24 11.05
CA ILE A 277 23.13 2.85 10.61
C ILE A 277 22.44 2.00 11.67
N ARG A 278 22.84 2.12 12.95
CA ARG A 278 22.18 1.40 14.06
C ARG A 278 20.70 1.75 14.17
N GLN A 279 20.35 3.02 14.06
CA GLN A 279 18.95 3.47 14.14
C GLN A 279 18.11 2.98 12.95
N PHE A 280 18.64 3.04 11.72
CA PHE A 280 17.95 2.52 10.54
C PHE A 280 17.84 0.98 10.56
N SER A 281 18.84 0.27 11.08
CA SER A 281 18.75 -1.19 11.31
C SER A 281 17.63 -1.53 12.29
N ALA A 282 17.50 -0.78 13.37
CA ALA A 282 16.40 -0.94 14.32
C ALA A 282 15.04 -0.62 13.69
N CYS A 283 14.94 0.46 12.90
CA CYS A 283 13.72 0.83 12.19
C CYS A 283 13.30 -0.25 11.17
N ASN A 284 14.25 -0.73 10.36
CA ASN A 284 14.02 -1.81 9.41
C ASN A 284 13.49 -3.07 10.12
N GLN A 285 14.12 -3.45 11.23
CA GLN A 285 13.68 -4.59 12.03
C GLN A 285 12.25 -4.42 12.54
N ALA A 286 11.87 -3.24 13.01
CA ALA A 286 10.50 -2.96 13.44
C ALA A 286 9.48 -3.16 12.31
N TYR A 287 9.81 -2.76 11.08
CA TYR A 287 8.96 -2.98 9.90
C TYR A 287 8.90 -4.46 9.48
N GLN A 288 10.01 -5.20 9.56
CA GLN A 288 10.02 -6.64 9.27
C GLN A 288 9.12 -7.43 10.23
N TYR A 289 9.16 -7.12 11.54
CA TYR A 289 8.26 -7.75 12.50
C TYR A 289 6.81 -7.27 12.35
N SER A 290 6.58 -6.04 11.86
CA SER A 290 5.24 -5.59 11.45
C SER A 290 4.68 -6.45 10.32
N ALA A 291 5.51 -6.82 9.33
CA ALA A 291 5.13 -7.72 8.24
C ALA A 291 4.67 -9.07 8.78
N LEU A 292 5.42 -9.66 9.73
CA LEU A 292 5.05 -10.91 10.38
C LEU A 292 3.73 -10.81 11.14
N ILE A 293 3.48 -9.72 11.88
CA ILE A 293 2.18 -9.50 12.54
C ILE A 293 1.05 -9.48 11.51
N HIS A 294 1.22 -8.80 10.37
CA HIS A 294 0.20 -8.79 9.34
C HIS A 294 -0.06 -10.19 8.75
N ILE A 295 0.98 -11.00 8.52
CA ILE A 295 0.83 -12.41 8.12
C ILE A 295 0.04 -13.19 9.17
N TYR A 296 0.47 -13.14 10.44
CA TYR A 296 -0.15 -13.92 11.52
C TYR A 296 -1.59 -13.51 11.81
N ARG A 297 -1.87 -12.21 11.88
CA ARG A 297 -3.19 -11.69 12.27
C ARG A 297 -4.17 -11.59 11.12
N ARG A 298 -3.72 -11.20 9.92
CA ARG A 298 -4.61 -10.95 8.78
C ARG A 298 -4.71 -12.14 7.84
N VAL A 299 -3.62 -12.87 7.60
CA VAL A 299 -3.62 -14.02 6.72
C VAL A 299 -3.98 -15.30 7.49
N ARG A 300 -3.25 -15.62 8.56
CA ARG A 300 -3.46 -16.86 9.33
C ARG A 300 -4.51 -16.79 10.42
N ARG A 301 -5.07 -15.59 10.68
CA ARG A 301 -6.10 -15.34 11.72
C ARG A 301 -5.69 -15.81 13.13
N LEU A 302 -4.40 -15.80 13.45
CA LEU A 302 -3.92 -16.09 14.80
C LEU A 302 -4.49 -15.06 15.79
N ARG A 303 -4.71 -15.47 17.03
CA ARG A 303 -5.17 -14.58 18.10
C ARG A 303 -4.08 -13.59 18.50
N GLN A 304 -4.48 -12.46 19.09
CA GLN A 304 -3.53 -11.42 19.48
C GLN A 304 -2.61 -11.85 20.63
N ASP A 305 -3.06 -12.79 21.44
CA ASP A 305 -2.34 -13.40 22.57
C ASP A 305 -1.50 -14.61 22.14
N SER A 306 -1.44 -14.94 20.85
CA SER A 306 -0.59 -16.04 20.37
C SER A 306 0.88 -15.71 20.61
N ILE A 307 1.67 -16.77 20.84
CA ILE A 307 3.10 -16.66 21.13
C ILE A 307 3.80 -15.93 19.98
N GLU A 308 3.49 -16.28 18.74
CA GLU A 308 4.09 -15.72 17.53
C GLU A 308 3.81 -14.21 17.40
N VAL A 309 2.59 -13.78 17.68
CA VAL A 309 2.21 -12.36 17.63
C VAL A 309 2.89 -11.58 18.75
N GLN A 310 2.85 -12.09 19.98
CA GLN A 310 3.47 -11.44 21.13
C GLN A 310 5.01 -11.39 21.04
N GLU A 311 5.63 -12.39 20.40
CA GLU A 311 7.05 -12.34 20.06
C GLU A 311 7.37 -11.20 19.10
N CYS A 312 6.58 -11.01 18.05
CA CYS A 312 6.77 -9.90 17.12
C CYS A 312 6.59 -8.54 17.83
N VAL A 313 5.56 -8.39 18.66
CA VAL A 313 5.34 -7.17 19.47
C VAL A 313 6.56 -6.86 20.34
N ARG A 314 7.08 -7.86 21.08
CA ARG A 314 8.30 -7.70 21.89
C ARG A 314 9.50 -7.27 21.06
N LYS A 315 9.66 -7.83 19.87
CA LYS A 315 10.76 -7.46 18.96
C LYS A 315 10.62 -6.05 18.41
N ILE A 316 9.41 -5.61 18.05
CA ILE A 316 9.15 -4.21 17.64
C ILE A 316 9.50 -3.26 18.78
N ILE A 317 8.99 -3.50 20.00
CA ILE A 317 9.26 -2.65 21.16
C ILE A 317 10.76 -2.58 21.44
N SER A 318 11.45 -3.73 21.44
CA SER A 318 12.89 -3.79 21.65
C SER A 318 13.68 -3.02 20.59
N ALA A 319 13.24 -3.06 19.33
CA ALA A 319 13.88 -2.33 18.25
C ALA A 319 13.66 -0.81 18.40
N VAL A 320 12.43 -0.38 18.69
CA VAL A 320 12.08 1.04 18.83
C VAL A 320 12.76 1.70 20.02
N ILE A 321 12.93 1.01 21.15
CA ILE A 321 13.66 1.55 22.31
C ILE A 321 15.11 1.94 21.96
N GLY A 322 15.70 1.28 20.96
CA GLY A 322 17.04 1.59 20.46
C GLY A 322 17.12 2.83 19.56
N ILE A 323 16.00 3.46 19.22
CA ILE A 323 15.93 4.62 18.32
C ILE A 323 15.76 5.88 19.17
N LEU A 324 16.74 6.78 19.06
CA LEU A 324 16.73 8.02 19.84
C LEU A 324 15.91 9.10 19.08
N PRO A 325 15.07 9.88 19.79
CA PRO A 325 14.59 11.15 19.26
C PRO A 325 15.78 12.12 19.24
N VAL A 326 16.30 12.46 18.05
CA VAL A 326 17.47 13.34 17.90
C VAL A 326 17.15 14.52 16.99
N VAL A 327 18.00 15.55 17.07
CA VAL A 327 17.94 16.81 16.31
C VAL A 327 18.31 16.63 14.80
N GLU A 328 18.85 15.46 14.43
CA GLU A 328 19.31 15.10 13.07
C GLU A 328 18.35 14.10 12.37
N LEU A 329 18.79 13.49 11.25
CA LEU A 329 18.08 12.44 10.49
C LEU A 329 17.82 11.21 11.38
N SER A 330 16.71 11.22 12.11
CA SER A 330 16.25 10.08 12.92
C SER A 330 15.08 9.37 12.24
N PRO A 331 15.09 8.02 12.16
CA PRO A 331 13.96 7.26 11.67
C PRO A 331 12.78 7.24 12.65
N TRP A 332 12.87 7.93 13.80
CA TRP A 332 11.80 8.02 14.78
C TRP A 332 10.46 8.47 14.17
N ALA A 333 10.49 9.42 13.22
CA ALA A 333 9.29 9.88 12.51
C ALA A 333 8.63 8.80 11.63
N LEU A 334 9.34 7.69 11.37
CA LEU A 334 8.88 6.58 10.54
C LEU A 334 8.26 5.45 11.37
N LEU A 335 8.25 5.55 12.70
CA LEU A 335 7.83 4.46 13.59
C LEU A 335 6.33 4.38 13.84
N THR A 336 5.54 5.31 13.29
CA THR A 336 4.08 5.32 13.44
C THR A 336 3.45 3.99 13.03
N THR A 337 3.85 3.42 11.88
CA THR A 337 3.28 2.16 11.41
C THR A 337 3.67 0.98 12.29
N PRO A 338 4.97 0.71 12.59
CA PRO A 338 5.33 -0.39 13.48
C PRO A 338 4.71 -0.30 14.88
N LEU A 339 4.64 0.90 15.46
CA LEU A 339 4.03 1.09 16.78
C LEU A 339 2.53 0.82 16.73
N PHE A 340 1.81 1.34 15.74
CA PHE A 340 0.38 1.07 15.60
C PHE A 340 0.07 -0.41 15.33
N THR A 341 0.94 -1.09 14.56
CA THR A 341 0.81 -2.53 14.31
C THR A 341 1.09 -3.38 15.55
N ALA A 342 1.99 -2.94 16.43
CA ALA A 342 2.28 -3.62 17.70
C ALA A 342 1.14 -3.47 18.73
N GLY A 343 0.40 -2.36 18.68
CA GLY A 343 -0.68 -2.03 19.62
C GLY A 343 -0.18 -1.39 20.90
#